data_AF-A0A7Y4CCJ3-F1
#
_entry.id   AF-A0A7Y4CCJ3-F1
#
_cell.length_a   1.000
_cell.length_b   1.000
_cell.length_c   1.000
_cell.angle_alpha   90.00
_cell.angle_beta   90.00
_cell.angle_gamma   90.00
#
_symmetry.space_group_name_H-M   'P 1'
#
loop_
_entity.id
_entity.type
_entity.pdbx_description
1 polymer ?
#
loop_
_entity_poly.entity_id
_entity_poly.type
_entity_poly.pdbx_seq_one_letter_code
_entity_poly.pdbx_strand_id
1 'polypeptide(L)' 'MVDKHPKRSDEPVWWGLFGAGGSWFAMITPVTVLVLGILVPLGVIDAEAMSY' A
#
# COMPACT_ATOMS: atom_id res chain seq x y z
N MET A 1 -26.07 -26.95 -16.27
CA MET A 1 -27.14 -26.63 -15.30
C MET A 1 -26.49 -25.85 -14.17
N VAL A 2 -27.07 -24.75 -13.68
CA VAL A 2 -26.47 -23.88 -12.64
C VAL A 2 -26.96 -24.31 -11.25
N ASP A 3 -26.07 -24.27 -10.26
CA ASP A 3 -26.41 -24.55 -8.87
C ASP A 3 -27.37 -23.48 -8.31
N LYS A 4 -28.47 -23.92 -7.69
CA LYS A 4 -29.49 -23.04 -7.10
C LYS A 4 -29.20 -22.67 -5.64
N HIS A 5 -28.23 -23.32 -4.99
CA HIS A 5 -27.83 -23.05 -3.60
C HIS A 5 -26.31 -22.88 -3.46
N PRO A 6 -25.71 -21.88 -4.13
CA PRO A 6 -24.27 -21.68 -4.09
C PRO A 6 -23.79 -21.34 -2.67
N LYS A 7 -22.63 -21.88 -2.28
CA LYS A 7 -21.92 -21.45 -1.06
C LYS A 7 -21.40 -20.03 -1.26
N ARG A 8 -21.57 -19.17 -0.25
CA ARG A 8 -21.00 -17.81 -0.25
C ARG A 8 -19.48 -17.89 -0.28
N SER A 9 -18.84 -17.09 -1.15
CA SER A 9 -17.38 -16.98 -1.20
C SER A 9 -16.86 -16.15 -0.03
N ASP A 10 -15.71 -16.56 0.50
CA ASP A 10 -14.94 -15.84 1.52
C ASP A 10 -14.02 -14.75 0.92
N GLU A 11 -13.94 -14.69 -0.42
CA GLU A 11 -13.18 -13.69 -1.18
C GLU A 11 -13.42 -12.22 -0.79
N PRO A 12 -14.64 -11.75 -0.46
CA PRO A 12 -14.87 -10.34 -0.15
C PRO A 12 -14.00 -9.78 0.99
N VAL A 13 -13.60 -10.61 1.96
CA VAL A 13 -12.71 -10.20 3.04
C VAL A 13 -11.32 -9.87 2.49
N TRP A 14 -10.79 -10.75 1.64
CA TRP A 14 -9.49 -10.58 0.99
C TRP A 14 -9.49 -9.41 0.00
N TRP A 15 -10.57 -9.25 -0.76
CA TRP A 15 -10.74 -8.10 -1.64
C TRP A 15 -10.80 -6.77 -0.88
N GLY A 16 -11.39 -6.76 0.32
CA GLY A 16 -11.37 -5.59 1.21
C GLY A 16 -9.94 -5.21 1.62
N LEU A 17 -9.16 -6.19 2.08
CA LEU A 17 -7.74 -5.96 2.44
C LEU A 17 -6.90 -5.55 1.24
N PHE A 18 -7.10 -6.19 0.09
CA PHE A 18 -6.41 -5.85 -1.16
C PHE A 18 -6.76 -4.43 -1.63
N GLY A 19 -8.05 -4.07 -1.63
CA GLY A 19 -8.51 -2.75 -2.07
C GLY A 19 -7.97 -1.63 -1.17
N ALA A 20 -8.06 -1.80 0.15
CA ALA A 20 -7.54 -0.84 1.12
C ALA A 20 -6.00 -0.73 1.02
N GLY A 21 -5.30 -1.87 1.03
CA GLY A 21 -3.84 -1.92 0.92
C GLY A 21 -3.34 -1.32 -0.39
N GLY A 22 -3.98 -1.66 -1.51
CA GLY A 22 -3.63 -1.15 -2.85
C GLY A 22 -3.83 0.36 -2.95
N SER A 23 -4.94 0.89 -2.41
CA SER A 23 -5.22 2.34 -2.43
C SER A 23 -4.20 3.11 -1.58
N TRP A 24 -3.92 2.64 -0.35
CA TRP A 24 -2.89 3.25 0.49
C TRP A 24 -1.52 3.21 -0.17
N PHE A 25 -1.13 2.05 -0.72
CA PHE A 25 0.15 1.88 -1.37
C PHE A 25 0.28 2.82 -2.58
N ALA A 26 -0.74 2.92 -3.43
CA ALA A 26 -0.72 3.79 -4.60
C ALA A 26 -0.59 5.27 -4.23
N MET A 27 -1.23 5.71 -3.15
CA MET A 27 -1.25 7.11 -2.74
C MET A 27 -0.01 7.53 -1.94
N ILE A 28 0.46 6.68 -1.03
CA ILE A 28 1.46 7.08 -0.01
C ILE A 28 2.84 6.50 -0.30
N THR A 29 2.93 5.26 -0.79
CA THR A 29 4.24 4.62 -0.99
C THR A 29 5.17 5.39 -1.93
N PRO A 30 4.72 6.04 -3.04
CA PRO A 30 5.62 6.74 -3.94
C PRO A 30 6.44 7.83 -3.24
N VAL A 31 5.80 8.67 -2.42
CA VAL A 31 6.51 9.74 -1.70
C VAL A 31 7.39 9.19 -0.59
N THR A 32 6.94 8.13 0.12
CA THR A 32 7.75 7.49 1.16
C THR A 32 9.03 6.88 0.58
N VAL A 33 8.94 6.17 -0.56
CA VAL A 33 10.10 5.60 -1.25
C VAL A 33 11.00 6.70 -1.81
N LEU A 34 10.43 7.74 -2.41
CA LEU A 34 11.21 8.86 -2.92
C LEU A 34 11.99 9.54 -1.80
N VAL A 35 11.34 9.92 -0.70
CA VAL A 35 11.99 10.67 0.39
C VAL A 35 13.00 9.79 1.12
N LEU A 36 12.56 8.66 1.67
CA LEU A 36 13.38 7.83 2.55
C LEU A 36 14.36 6.93 1.79
N GLY A 37 13.96 6.44 0.62
CA GLY A 37 14.77 5.51 -0.17
C GLY A 37 15.72 6.18 -1.16
N ILE A 38 15.46 7.45 -1.53
CA ILE A 38 16.23 8.14 -2.58
C ILE A 38 16.78 9.49 -2.09
N LEU A 39 15.92 10.43 -1.71
CA LEU A 39 16.35 11.82 -1.48
C LEU A 39 17.25 11.97 -0.24
N VAL A 40 16.91 11.30 0.87
CA VAL A 40 17.75 11.32 2.09
C VAL A 40 19.08 10.59 1.86
N PRO A 41 19.13 9.35 1.32
CA PRO A 41 20.40 8.66 1.05
C PRO A 41 21.31 9.38 0.05
N LEU A 42 20.74 10.14 -0.89
CA LEU A 42 21.52 10.94 -1.85
C LEU A 42 21.92 12.32 -1.33
N GLY A 43 21.55 12.68 -0.10
CA GLY A 43 21.87 13.98 0.51
C GLY A 43 21.13 15.16 -0.12
N VAL A 44 20.07 14.92 -0.90
CA VAL A 44 19.18 15.98 -1.43
C VAL A 44 18.34 16.57 -0.30
N ILE A 45 17.94 15.73 0.65
CA ILE A 45 17.37 16.13 1.93
C ILE A 45 18.41 15.85 3.01
N ASP A 46 18.67 16.84 3.86
CA ASP A 46 19.57 16.68 5.00
C ASP A 46 19.02 15.62 5.97
N ALA A 47 19.89 14.69 6.38
CA ALA A 47 19.52 13.64 7.33
C ALA A 47 19.10 14.21 8.69
N GLU A 48 19.63 15.37 9.08
CA GLU A 48 19.23 16.04 10.32
C GLU A 48 17.76 16.47 10.30
N ALA A 49 17.18 16.72 9.12
CA ALA A 49 15.75 17.00 8.98
C ALA A 49 14.86 15.80 9.34
N MET A 50 15.40 14.58 9.40
CA MET A 50 14.72 13.34 9.80
C MET A 50 15.16 12.84 11.19
N SER A 51 15.85 13.67 11.97
CA SER A 51 16.22 13.36 13.36
C SER A 51 14.99 13.30 14.28
N TYR A 52 15.12 12.53 15.38
CA TYR A 52 14.09 12.35 16.42
C TYR A 52 13.99 13.56 17.36
#